data_AF-A0A976Q7N2-F1
#
_entry.id   AF-A0A976Q7N2-F1
#
_cell.length_a   1.000
_cell.length_b   1.000
_cell.length_c   1.000
_cell.angle_alpha   90.00
_cell.angle_beta   90.00
_cell.angle_gamma   90.00
#
_symmetry.space_group_name_H-M   'P 1'
#
loop_
_entity.id
_entity.type
_entity.pdbx_description
1 polymer ?
#
loop_
_entity_poly.entity_id
_entity_poly.type
_entity_poly.pdbx_seq_one_letter_code
_entity_poly.pdbx_strand_id
1 'polypeptide(L)'
;MNTRTPMPDPESVPESLAELVALFEGDLAGARFPDVDAESLRGWLERTQLAAESLSAAREQLELAKHELDTVRSGFLGHARLAISYAQIYAGDDGELQRRLTDLAARSELKAPRKRKAPEPRTAARKRTRRSAANREEEGPSVADEAANDSSPTTNVH
;
A
#
# COMPACT_ATOMS: atom_id res chain seq x y z
N MET A 1 -18.91 26.21 8.66
CA MET A 1 -18.12 25.46 7.66
C MET A 1 -16.68 25.58 8.06
N ASN A 2 -16.05 24.51 8.55
CA ASN A 2 -14.66 24.57 9.02
C ASN A 2 -13.74 24.25 7.84
N THR A 3 -13.14 25.28 7.25
CA THR A 3 -12.07 25.12 6.25
C THR A 3 -10.82 24.65 6.97
N ARG A 4 -10.56 23.33 6.95
CA ARG A 4 -9.25 22.78 7.32
C ARG A 4 -8.28 23.19 6.22
N THR A 5 -7.53 24.27 6.45
CA THR A 5 -6.39 24.63 5.60
C THR A 5 -5.53 23.38 5.44
N PRO A 6 -5.24 22.92 4.20
CA PRO A 6 -4.28 21.84 4.01
C PRO A 6 -2.96 22.32 4.62
N MET A 7 -2.46 21.57 5.59
CA MET A 7 -1.14 21.84 6.13
C MET A 7 -0.17 21.63 4.98
N PRO A 8 0.68 22.62 4.64
CA PRO A 8 1.63 22.44 3.55
C PRO A 8 2.48 21.21 3.85
N ASP A 9 2.75 20.41 2.83
CA ASP A 9 3.69 19.31 2.96
C ASP A 9 5.00 19.90 3.52
N PRO A 10 5.52 19.41 4.65
CA PRO A 10 6.71 19.99 5.29
C PRO A 10 7.97 19.91 4.41
N GLU A 11 7.85 19.25 3.27
CA GLU A 11 8.87 18.95 2.29
C GLU A 11 8.73 19.81 1.03
N SER A 12 7.57 20.45 0.82
CA SER A 12 7.38 21.36 -0.29
C SER A 12 7.98 22.72 0.00
N VAL A 13 8.53 23.35 -1.03
CA VAL A 13 9.07 24.71 -0.92
C VAL A 13 7.92 25.67 -0.60
N PRO A 14 8.00 26.46 0.50
CA PRO A 14 6.94 27.39 0.87
C PRO A 14 6.62 28.38 -0.26
N GLU A 15 5.33 28.58 -0.54
CA GLU A 15 4.86 29.52 -1.58
C GLU A 15 5.37 30.95 -1.33
N SER A 16 5.51 31.34 -0.07
CA SER A 16 6.09 32.62 0.33
C SER A 16 7.52 32.86 -0.18
N LEU A 17 8.32 31.79 -0.39
CA LEU A 17 9.65 31.93 -0.99
C LEU A 17 9.56 32.17 -2.49
N ALA A 18 8.61 31.53 -3.18
CA ALA A 18 8.38 31.79 -4.60
C ALA A 18 7.83 33.22 -4.83
N GLU A 19 6.92 33.68 -3.98
CA GLU A 19 6.42 35.07 -3.97
C GLU A 19 7.56 36.07 -3.73
N LEU A 20 8.49 35.76 -2.81
CA LEU A 20 9.66 36.60 -2.57
C LEU A 20 10.56 36.70 -3.81
N VAL A 21 10.81 35.59 -4.51
CA VAL A 21 11.56 35.63 -5.78
C VAL A 21 10.83 36.48 -6.82
N ALA A 22 9.51 36.32 -6.96
CA ALA A 22 8.71 37.11 -7.89
C ALA A 22 8.76 38.62 -7.60
N LEU A 23 8.79 39.00 -6.32
CA LEU A 23 8.96 40.41 -5.91
C LEU A 23 10.32 40.98 -6.32
N PHE A 24 11.39 40.18 -6.20
CA PHE A 24 12.74 40.54 -6.64
C PHE A 24 12.90 40.58 -8.16
N GLU A 25 12.11 39.80 -8.89
CA GLU A 25 12.05 39.83 -10.36
C GLU A 25 11.19 40.96 -10.92
N GLY A 26 10.23 41.46 -10.14
CA GLY A 26 9.32 42.55 -10.53
C GLY A 26 9.67 43.88 -9.86
N ASP A 27 8.95 44.21 -8.79
CA ASP A 27 8.98 45.52 -8.14
C ASP A 27 10.36 45.93 -7.62
N LEU A 28 11.19 44.94 -7.25
CA LEU A 28 12.53 45.15 -6.72
C LEU A 28 13.65 44.85 -7.74
N ALA A 29 13.34 44.68 -9.03
CA ALA A 29 14.33 44.33 -10.06
C ALA A 29 15.48 45.34 -10.20
N GLY A 30 15.24 46.61 -9.81
CA GLY A 30 16.27 47.66 -9.79
C GLY A 30 17.14 47.68 -8.53
N ALA A 31 16.79 46.93 -7.49
CA ALA A 31 17.54 46.87 -6.25
C ALA A 31 18.70 45.87 -6.37
N ARG A 32 19.92 46.32 -6.07
CA ARG A 32 21.13 45.49 -6.02
C ARG A 32 21.61 45.41 -4.58
N PHE A 33 21.24 44.33 -3.90
CA PHE A 33 21.85 43.98 -2.62
C PHE A 33 22.96 42.95 -2.88
N PRO A 34 24.11 43.04 -2.19
CA PRO A 34 25.15 42.01 -2.27
C PRO A 34 24.57 40.65 -1.88
N ASP A 35 24.81 39.63 -2.73
CA ASP A 35 24.39 38.22 -2.54
C ASP A 35 22.86 37.98 -2.41
N VAL A 36 22.04 39.02 -2.58
CA VAL A 36 20.58 38.97 -2.45
C VAL A 36 19.96 39.74 -3.61
N ASP A 37 20.07 39.15 -4.80
CA ASP A 37 19.37 39.60 -6.00
C ASP A 37 18.46 38.49 -6.55
N ALA A 38 17.67 38.82 -7.57
CA ALA A 38 16.73 37.90 -8.18
C ALA A 38 17.40 36.61 -8.69
N GLU A 39 18.60 36.71 -9.27
CA GLU A 39 19.34 35.56 -9.78
C GLU A 39 19.78 34.63 -8.64
N SER A 40 20.35 35.20 -7.59
CA SER A 40 20.81 34.47 -6.41
C SER A 40 19.64 33.77 -5.71
N LEU A 41 18.52 34.49 -5.51
CA LEU A 41 17.31 33.94 -4.88
C LEU A 41 16.66 32.84 -5.71
N ARG A 42 16.57 33.01 -7.03
CA ARG A 42 16.09 31.96 -7.94
C ARG A 42 16.96 30.71 -7.85
N GLY A 43 18.29 30.88 -7.86
CA GLY A 43 19.22 29.76 -7.71
C GLY A 43 19.08 29.04 -6.38
N TRP A 44 18.74 29.72 -5.28
CA TRP A 44 18.41 29.07 -4.00
C TRP A 44 17.07 28.34 -4.04
N LEU A 45 16.05 28.93 -4.68
CA LEU A 45 14.75 28.31 -4.85
C LEU A 45 14.85 26.99 -5.62
N GLU A 46 15.52 26.99 -6.78
CA GLU A 46 15.75 25.81 -7.61
C GLU A 46 16.51 24.71 -6.85
N ARG A 47 17.58 25.07 -6.12
CA ARG A 47 18.34 24.12 -5.29
C ARG A 47 17.48 23.50 -4.19
N THR A 48 16.58 24.28 -3.60
CA THR A 48 15.67 23.79 -2.55
C THR A 48 14.63 22.85 -3.14
N GLN A 49 14.08 23.17 -4.31
CA GLN A 49 13.15 22.28 -5.04
C GLN A 49 13.81 20.95 -5.38
N LEU A 50 15.02 20.97 -5.95
CA LEU A 50 15.78 19.76 -6.26
C LEU A 50 16.09 18.92 -5.01
N ALA A 51 16.45 19.58 -3.90
CA ALA A 51 16.68 18.90 -2.63
C ALA A 51 15.40 18.25 -2.07
N ALA A 52 14.25 18.91 -2.19
CA ALA A 52 12.95 18.37 -1.80
C ALA A 52 12.57 17.13 -2.61
N GLU A 53 12.74 17.18 -3.94
CA GLU A 53 12.50 16.03 -4.83
C GLU A 53 13.43 14.84 -4.50
N SER A 54 14.73 15.12 -4.30
CA SER A 54 15.70 14.09 -3.94
C SER A 54 15.37 13.44 -2.60
N LEU A 55 14.90 14.23 -1.63
CA LEU A 55 14.49 13.76 -0.32
C LEU A 55 13.23 12.89 -0.40
N SER A 56 12.24 13.29 -1.21
CA SER A 56 11.04 12.49 -1.48
C SER A 56 11.41 11.12 -2.05
N ALA A 57 12.25 11.08 -3.09
CA ALA A 57 12.70 9.82 -3.70
C ALA A 57 13.47 8.93 -2.70
N ALA A 58 14.33 9.51 -1.86
CA ALA A 58 15.06 8.77 -0.84
C ALA A 58 14.13 8.18 0.23
N ARG A 59 13.04 8.87 0.59
CA ARG A 59 12.03 8.36 1.54
C ARG A 59 11.26 7.18 0.94
N GLU A 60 10.88 7.25 -0.33
CA GLU A 60 10.22 6.13 -1.00
C GLU A 60 11.11 4.87 -0.99
N GLN A 61 12.41 5.04 -1.27
CA GLN A 61 13.38 3.95 -1.19
C GLN A 61 13.52 3.40 0.25
N LEU A 62 13.50 4.28 1.26
CA LEU A 62 13.55 3.88 2.66
C LEU A 62 12.34 3.04 3.06
N GLU A 63 11.13 3.44 2.65
CA GLU A 63 9.91 2.68 2.95
C GLU A 63 9.90 1.32 2.24
N LEU A 64 10.38 1.25 1.00
CA LEU A 64 10.57 -0.01 0.29
C LEU A 64 11.54 -0.93 1.04
N ALA A 65 12.70 -0.40 1.45
CA ALA A 65 13.70 -1.17 2.18
C ALA A 65 13.19 -1.66 3.55
N LYS A 66 12.39 -0.85 4.26
CA LYS A 66 11.71 -1.27 5.50
C LYS A 66 10.74 -2.41 5.26
N HIS A 67 9.94 -2.32 4.20
CA HIS A 67 8.98 -3.38 3.85
C HIS A 67 9.70 -4.68 3.48
N GLU A 68 10.79 -4.61 2.72
CA GLU A 68 11.62 -5.77 2.40
C GLU A 68 12.23 -6.39 3.66
N LEU A 69 12.78 -5.57 4.55
CA LEU A 69 13.32 -6.03 5.84
C LEU A 69 12.27 -6.76 6.67
N ASP A 70 11.05 -6.21 6.76
CA ASP A 70 9.96 -6.84 7.51
C ASP A 70 9.54 -8.19 6.88
N THR A 71 9.49 -8.24 5.55
CA THR A 71 9.18 -9.46 4.79
C THR A 71 10.21 -10.56 5.07
N VAL A 72 11.50 -10.23 4.94
CA VAL A 72 12.60 -11.18 5.19
C VAL A 72 12.62 -11.61 6.65
N ARG A 73 12.45 -10.68 7.59
CA ARG A 73 12.41 -10.97 9.03
C ARG A 73 11.26 -11.91 9.36
N SER A 74 10.07 -11.64 8.86
CA SER A 74 8.88 -12.47 9.07
C SER A 74 9.07 -13.88 8.49
N GLY A 75 9.64 -13.98 7.29
CA GLY A 75 10.00 -15.26 6.67
C GLY A 75 11.00 -16.04 7.52
N PHE A 76 12.07 -15.38 7.97
CA PHE A 76 13.10 -15.99 8.83
C PHE A 76 12.54 -16.46 10.17
N LEU A 77 11.67 -15.69 10.82
CA LEU A 77 11.01 -16.09 12.07
C LEU A 77 10.17 -17.36 11.89
N GLY A 78 9.49 -17.51 10.74
CA GLY A 78 8.79 -18.74 10.40
C GLY A 78 9.72 -19.97 10.36
N HIS A 79 10.85 -19.85 9.67
CA HIS A 79 11.84 -20.91 9.57
C HIS A 79 12.51 -21.22 10.91
N ALA A 80 12.84 -20.19 11.69
CA ALA A 80 13.44 -20.36 13.01
C ALA A 80 12.51 -21.09 13.99
N ARG A 81 11.19 -20.83 13.94
CA ARG A 81 10.18 -21.59 14.71
C ARG A 81 10.15 -23.08 14.33
N LEU A 82 10.22 -23.36 13.02
CA LEU A 82 10.25 -24.73 12.51
C LEU A 82 11.55 -25.45 12.94
N ALA A 83 12.69 -24.75 12.84
CA ALA A 83 13.98 -25.28 13.25
C ALA A 83 14.00 -25.64 14.74
N ILE A 84 13.46 -24.78 15.62
CA ILE A 84 13.31 -25.10 17.05
C ILE A 84 12.41 -26.33 17.23
N SER A 85 11.31 -26.44 16.49
CA SER A 85 10.40 -27.58 16.60
C SER A 85 11.09 -28.89 16.22
N TYR A 86 11.89 -28.89 15.15
CA TYR A 86 12.69 -30.06 14.76
C TYR A 86 13.80 -30.37 15.76
N ALA A 87 14.48 -29.35 16.28
CA ALA A 87 15.51 -29.53 17.30
C ALA A 87 14.93 -30.15 18.59
N GLN A 88 13.70 -29.77 18.98
CA GLN A 88 13.00 -30.35 20.14
C GLN A 88 12.66 -31.83 19.93
N ILE A 89 12.21 -32.21 18.73
CA ILE A 89 11.94 -33.61 18.38
C ILE A 89 13.25 -34.42 18.39
N TYR A 90 14.32 -33.86 17.82
CA TYR A 90 15.63 -34.51 17.77
C TYR A 90 16.28 -34.66 19.14
N ALA A 91 16.09 -33.70 20.04
CA ALA A 91 16.68 -33.72 21.38
C ALA A 91 16.29 -34.97 22.20
N GLY A 92 15.20 -35.67 21.85
CA GLY A 92 14.82 -36.93 22.48
C GLY A 92 14.74 -36.77 24.01
N ASP A 93 15.58 -37.52 24.72
CA ASP A 93 15.65 -37.54 26.19
C ASP A 93 16.74 -36.62 26.79
N ASP A 94 17.44 -35.83 25.97
CA ASP A 94 18.39 -34.83 26.48
C ASP A 94 17.62 -33.65 27.11
N GLY A 95 17.38 -33.79 28.42
CA GLY A 95 16.65 -32.81 29.21
C GLY A 95 17.36 -31.46 29.33
N GLU A 96 18.68 -31.39 29.20
CA GLU A 96 19.40 -30.12 29.22
C GLU A 96 19.21 -29.38 27.89
N LEU A 97 19.33 -30.09 26.76
CA LEU A 97 19.10 -29.54 25.43
C LEU A 97 17.65 -29.08 25.25
N GLN A 98 16.67 -29.87 25.70
CA GLN A 98 15.26 -29.47 25.66
C GLN A 98 14.98 -28.18 26.45
N ARG A 99 15.58 -28.01 27.63
CA ARG A 99 15.42 -26.78 28.43
C ARG A 99 15.98 -25.58 27.70
N ARG A 100 17.18 -25.69 27.12
CA ARG A 100 17.81 -24.60 26.34
C ARG A 100 16.94 -24.19 25.14
N LEU A 101 16.40 -25.16 24.40
CA LEU A 101 15.51 -24.90 23.26
C LEU A 101 14.18 -24.26 23.68
N THR A 102 13.63 -24.67 24.82
CA THR A 102 12.40 -24.10 25.38
C THR A 102 12.61 -22.66 25.83
N ASP A 103 13.72 -22.38 26.51
CA ASP A 103 14.08 -21.02 26.93
C ASP A 103 14.31 -20.10 25.73
N LEU A 104 14.98 -20.61 24.69
CA LEU A 104 15.21 -19.88 23.44
C LEU A 104 13.89 -19.51 22.75
N ALA A 105 12.94 -20.45 22.70
CA ALA A 105 11.60 -20.20 22.16
C ALA A 105 10.78 -19.22 23.01
N ALA A 106 10.99 -19.21 24.34
CA ALA A 106 10.24 -18.37 25.27
C ALA A 106 10.65 -16.90 25.27
N ARG A 107 11.96 -16.62 25.07
CA ARG A 107 12.54 -15.27 25.08
C ARG A 107 12.46 -14.54 23.74
N SER A 108 12.19 -15.27 22.66
CA SER A 108 12.17 -14.73 21.30
C SER A 108 10.75 -14.60 20.77
N GLU A 109 10.59 -13.86 19.66
CA GLU A 109 9.36 -13.84 18.85
C GLU A 109 9.04 -15.22 18.22
N LEU A 110 9.79 -16.28 18.58
CA LEU A 110 9.63 -17.64 18.07
C LEU A 110 8.56 -18.45 18.81
N LYS A 111 7.73 -17.81 19.65
CA LYS A 111 6.48 -18.45 20.10
C LYS A 111 5.58 -18.70 18.89
N ALA A 112 5.31 -19.97 18.61
CA ALA A 112 4.34 -20.33 17.59
C ALA A 112 2.95 -19.77 17.99
N PRO A 113 2.19 -19.18 17.05
CA PRO A 113 0.82 -18.81 17.31
C PRO A 113 0.04 -20.08 17.67
N ARG A 114 -0.56 -20.09 18.87
CA ARG A 114 -1.43 -21.20 19.31
C ARG A 114 -2.54 -21.36 18.27
N LYS A 115 -2.51 -22.43 17.48
CA LYS A 115 -3.57 -22.78 16.53
C LYS A 115 -4.90 -22.79 17.31
N ARG A 116 -5.76 -21.81 17.03
CA ARG A 116 -7.17 -21.87 17.44
C ARG A 116 -7.77 -23.09 16.73
N LYS A 117 -8.30 -24.05 17.49
CA LYS A 117 -9.03 -25.20 16.94
C LYS A 117 -10.11 -24.67 16.00
N ALA A 118 -10.05 -25.06 14.73
CA ALA A 118 -11.11 -24.78 13.77
C ALA A 118 -12.42 -25.44 14.24
N PRO A 119 -13.57 -24.77 14.20
CA PRO A 119 -14.85 -25.40 14.50
C PRO A 119 -15.19 -26.43 13.41
N GLU A 120 -15.65 -27.62 13.82
CA GLU A 120 -16.07 -28.69 12.92
C GLU A 120 -17.18 -28.23 11.96
N PRO A 121 -17.10 -28.60 10.66
CA PRO A 121 -18.17 -28.31 9.71
C PRO A 121 -19.38 -29.21 9.99
N ARG A 122 -20.46 -28.63 10.53
CA ARG A 122 -21.76 -29.31 10.60
C ARG A 122 -22.30 -29.50 9.18
N THR A 123 -22.47 -30.76 8.83
CA THR A 123 -22.95 -31.27 7.55
C THR A 123 -24.35 -30.74 7.16
N ALA A 124 -24.53 -30.57 5.86
CA ALA A 124 -25.69 -30.05 5.15
C ALA A 124 -27.05 -30.68 5.51
N ALA A 125 -28.10 -29.87 5.48
CA ALA A 125 -29.47 -30.31 5.26
C ALA A 125 -30.14 -29.44 4.18
N ARG A 126 -30.27 -30.00 2.98
CA ARG A 126 -31.06 -29.48 1.85
C ARG A 126 -32.55 -29.50 2.19
N LYS A 127 -33.32 -28.48 1.81
CA LYS A 127 -34.76 -28.68 1.54
C LYS A 127 -35.24 -27.78 0.40
N ARG A 128 -35.29 -28.37 -0.81
CA ARG A 128 -36.18 -27.95 -1.92
C ARG A 128 -37.59 -28.38 -1.56
N THR A 129 -38.58 -27.49 -1.71
CA THR A 129 -39.95 -27.91 -2.00
C THR A 129 -40.46 -27.09 -3.17
N ARG A 130 -40.52 -27.76 -4.33
CA ARG A 130 -41.44 -27.43 -5.41
C ARG A 130 -42.86 -27.77 -4.91
N ARG A 131 -43.82 -26.87 -5.07
CA ARG A 131 -45.21 -27.27 -5.33
C ARG A 131 -45.87 -26.23 -6.24
N SER A 132 -46.45 -26.78 -7.29
CA SER A 132 -46.94 -26.14 -8.50
C SER A 132 -48.43 -25.80 -8.41
N ALA A 133 -48.86 -24.91 -9.32
CA ALA A 133 -50.10 -24.94 -10.11
C ALA A 133 -51.27 -23.99 -9.74
N ALA A 134 -51.93 -23.54 -10.83
CA ALA A 134 -53.07 -22.62 -11.02
C ALA A 134 -52.64 -21.14 -11.15
N ASN A 135 -52.80 -20.42 -12.28
CA ASN A 135 -53.80 -20.45 -13.37
C ASN A 135 -53.18 -19.64 -14.56
N ARG A 136 -52.99 -20.15 -15.79
CA ARG A 136 -53.89 -20.06 -16.99
C ARG A 136 -54.59 -18.67 -17.09
N GLU A 137 -54.37 -17.81 -18.08
CA GLU A 137 -54.65 -17.95 -19.53
C GLU A 137 -54.04 -16.73 -20.30
N GLU A 138 -53.36 -16.97 -21.43
CA GLU A 138 -53.71 -16.49 -22.80
C GLU A 138 -52.99 -15.18 -23.21
N GLU A 139 -51.96 -15.28 -24.05
CA GLU A 139 -51.91 -14.72 -25.41
C GLU A 139 -50.50 -14.84 -26.03
N GLY A 140 -50.48 -15.05 -27.34
CA GLY A 140 -49.38 -15.60 -28.12
C GLY A 140 -48.25 -14.64 -28.54
N PRO A 141 -47.41 -15.09 -29.49
CA PRO A 141 -46.00 -14.74 -29.60
C PRO A 141 -45.74 -13.52 -30.50
N SER A 142 -44.78 -12.69 -30.12
CA SER A 142 -44.18 -11.70 -31.03
C SER A 142 -42.67 -11.95 -31.12
N VAL A 143 -42.28 -12.32 -32.33
CA VAL A 143 -40.92 -12.53 -32.81
C VAL A 143 -40.42 -11.21 -33.40
N ALA A 144 -39.10 -10.99 -33.38
CA ALA A 144 -38.34 -9.79 -33.78
C ALA A 144 -38.24 -8.75 -32.65
N ASP A 145 -37.04 -8.36 -32.22
CA ASP A 145 -36.05 -7.70 -33.06
C ASP A 145 -34.62 -7.98 -32.57
N GLU A 146 -33.87 -8.77 -33.35
CA GLU A 146 -32.41 -8.85 -33.28
C GLU A 146 -31.88 -7.81 -34.27
N ALA A 147 -31.81 -6.55 -33.85
CA ALA A 147 -31.15 -5.48 -34.59
C ALA A 147 -29.71 -5.31 -34.09
N ALA A 148 -28.81 -5.87 -34.89
CA ALA A 148 -27.68 -5.15 -35.48
C ALA A 148 -27.09 -4.02 -34.63
N ASN A 149 -26.00 -4.33 -33.91
CA ASN A 149 -24.96 -3.33 -33.67
C ASN A 149 -23.89 -3.50 -34.75
N ASP A 150 -24.15 -2.88 -35.90
CA ASP A 150 -23.18 -2.64 -36.96
C ASP A 150 -22.63 -1.21 -36.84
N SER A 151 -21.41 -1.04 -37.32
CA SER A 151 -20.75 0.20 -37.72
C SER A 151 -20.16 1.09 -36.61
N SER A 152 -18.83 1.00 -36.44
CA SER A 152 -17.92 1.72 -37.36
C SER A 152 -16.43 1.42 -37.10
N PRO A 153 -15.62 1.30 -38.17
CA PRO A 153 -14.17 1.23 -38.12
C PRO A 153 -13.55 2.64 -38.19
N THR A 154 -12.52 2.90 -37.39
CA THR A 154 -11.70 4.11 -37.56
C THR A 154 -10.30 3.70 -38.00
N THR A 155 -10.10 3.81 -39.32
CA THR A 155 -9.04 4.60 -39.97
C THR A 155 -7.62 4.52 -39.40
N ASN A 156 -6.78 3.79 -40.13
CA ASN A 156 -5.53 4.21 -40.78
C ASN A 156 -4.48 4.99 -39.95
N VAL A 157 -3.22 4.54 -39.99
CA VAL A 157 -2.10 5.25 -40.65
C VAL A 157 -0.77 4.53 -40.34
N HIS A 158 -0.08 4.22 -41.45
CA HIS A 158 1.34 3.88 -41.69
C HIS A 158 2.08 2.80 -40.89
#